data_AF-A0A452Y6J0-F1
#
_entry.id   AF-A0A452Y6J0-F1
#
_cell.length_a   1.000
_cell.length_b   1.000
_cell.length_c   1.000
_cell.angle_alpha   90.00
_cell.angle_beta   90.00
_cell.angle_gamma   90.00
#
_symmetry.space_group_name_H-M   'P 1'
#
loop_
_entity.id
_entity.type
_entity.pdbx_description
1 polymer ?
#
loop_
_entity_poly.entity_id
_entity_poly.type
_entity_poly.pdbx_seq_one_letter_code
_entity_poly.pdbx_strand_id
1 'polypeptide(L)'
;QPSYPRTENVRKGWLIRQIILYLIFTGIQGFIIEQYINPIVVNSQHPLKGGLLNAVETVLRLSLPNVYLWLCMFYCFFHLWLNILAEILRFGDR
;
A
#
# COMPACT_ATOMS: atom_id res chain seq x y z
N GLN A 1 17.61 -8.35 -22.85
CA GLN A 1 17.08 -8.08 -24.21
C GLN A 1 17.35 -6.62 -24.56
N PRO A 2 17.89 -6.27 -25.74
CA PRO A 2 18.34 -4.91 -26.04
C PRO A 2 17.24 -3.94 -26.51
N SER A 3 16.04 -4.41 -26.86
CA SER A 3 14.93 -3.56 -27.32
C SER A 3 13.64 -3.87 -26.57
N TYR A 4 13.17 -2.92 -25.76
CA TYR A 4 11.89 -3.00 -25.07
C TYR A 4 10.79 -2.32 -25.90
N PRO A 5 9.56 -2.85 -25.92
CA PRO A 5 8.44 -2.25 -26.64
C PRO A 5 8.12 -0.88 -26.03
N ARG A 6 8.03 0.16 -26.87
CA ARG A 6 7.72 1.53 -26.45
C ARG A 6 6.32 1.94 -26.88
N THR A 7 5.64 2.72 -26.05
CA THR A 7 4.37 3.36 -26.42
C THR A 7 4.61 4.63 -27.22
N GLU A 8 3.76 4.87 -28.23
CA GLU A 8 3.91 6.00 -29.15
C GLU A 8 3.71 7.35 -28.44
N ASN A 9 2.71 7.43 -27.54
CA ASN A 9 2.32 8.65 -26.85
C ASN A 9 1.96 8.39 -25.39
N VAL A 10 2.24 9.36 -24.52
CA VAL A 10 1.82 9.36 -23.11
C VAL A 10 0.35 9.75 -23.01
N ARG A 11 -0.51 8.85 -22.51
CA ARG A 11 -1.94 9.13 -22.36
C ARG A 11 -2.19 9.93 -21.08
N LYS A 12 -2.02 11.25 -21.16
CA LYS A 12 -2.12 12.19 -20.01
C LYS A 12 -3.40 12.04 -19.18
N GLY A 13 -4.56 11.86 -19.84
CA GLY A 13 -5.83 11.69 -19.12
C GLY A 13 -5.90 10.39 -18.30
N TRP A 14 -5.36 9.29 -18.84
CA TRP A 14 -5.25 8.03 -18.11
C TRP A 14 -4.23 8.14 -16.96
N LEU A 15 -3.09 8.80 -17.20
CA LEU A 15 -2.05 9.03 -16.19
C LEU A 15 -2.58 9.82 -14.99
N ILE A 16 -3.27 10.94 -15.23
CA ILE A 16 -3.86 11.75 -14.15
C ILE A 16 -4.87 10.93 -13.34
N ARG A 17 -5.71 10.13 -14.01
CA ARG A 17 -6.65 9.24 -13.33
C ARG A 17 -5.93 8.23 -12.43
N GLN A 18 -4.83 7.62 -12.90
CA GLN A 18 -4.06 6.68 -12.08
C GLN A 18 -3.38 7.37 -10.89
N ILE A 19 -2.85 8.59 -11.07
CA ILE A 19 -2.25 9.37 -9.98
C ILE A 19 -3.29 9.72 -8.91
N ILE A 20 -4.49 10.16 -9.31
CA ILE A 20 -5.58 10.46 -8.37
C ILE A 20 -5.96 9.20 -7.59
N LEU A 21 -6.14 8.06 -8.27
CA LEU A 21 -6.43 6.78 -7.60
C LEU A 21 -5.31 6.40 -6.62
N TYR A 22 -4.05 6.57 -7.00
CA TYR A 22 -2.90 6.27 -6.15
C TYR A 22 -2.90 7.12 -4.87
N LEU A 23 -3.16 8.42 -4.99
CA LEU A 23 -3.24 9.33 -3.84
C LEU A 23 -4.40 8.95 -2.90
N ILE A 24 -5.58 8.61 -3.44
CA ILE A 24 -6.73 8.18 -2.65
C ILE A 24 -6.41 6.90 -1.89
N PHE A 25 -5.86 5.88 -2.56
CA PHE A 25 -5.51 4.62 -1.92
C PHE A 25 -4.45 4.81 -0.83
N THR A 26 -3.41 5.59 -1.09
CA THR A 26 -2.37 5.90 -0.11
C THR A 26 -2.95 6.65 1.11
N GLY A 27 -3.87 7.59 0.87
CA GLY A 27 -4.59 8.30 1.93
C GLY A 27 -5.45 7.37 2.80
N ILE A 28 -6.19 6.45 2.17
CA ILE A 28 -6.99 5.43 2.89
C ILE A 28 -6.08 4.53 3.73
N GLN A 29 -4.93 4.12 3.22
CA GLN A 29 -3.96 3.33 3.99
C GLN A 29 -3.45 4.12 5.21
N GLY A 30 -3.10 5.39 5.05
CA GLY A 30 -2.69 6.26 6.16
C GLY A 30 -3.80 6.41 7.21
N PHE A 31 -5.05 6.57 6.76
CA PHE A 31 -6.22 6.62 7.65
C PHE A 31 -6.40 5.31 8.43
N ILE A 32 -6.25 4.15 7.77
CA ILE A 32 -6.34 2.84 8.44
C ILE A 32 -5.25 2.69 9.51
N ILE A 33 -4.03 3.14 9.23
CA ILE A 33 -2.92 3.10 10.20
C ILE A 33 -3.26 3.94 11.42
N GLU A 34 -3.67 5.20 11.22
CA GLU A 34 -4.01 6.10 12.33
C GLU A 34 -5.23 5.64 13.13
N GLN A 35 -6.27 5.14 12.47
CA GLN A 35 -7.52 4.78 13.15
C GLN A 35 -7.51 3.38 13.76
N TYR A 36 -6.76 2.43 13.20
CA TYR A 36 -6.78 1.03 13.66
C TYR A 36 -5.46 0.60 14.29
N ILE A 37 -4.32 0.90 13.68
CA ILE A 37 -3.02 0.43 14.20
C ILE A 37 -2.58 1.26 15.40
N ASN A 38 -2.63 2.59 15.30
CA ASN A 38 -2.18 3.49 16.36
C ASN A 38 -2.87 3.22 17.72
N PRO A 39 -4.22 3.12 17.83
CA PRO A 39 -4.85 2.84 19.12
C PRO A 39 -4.55 1.44 19.67
N ILE A 40 -4.35 0.44 18.82
CA ILE A 40 -3.97 -0.91 19.26
C ILE A 40 -2.54 -0.89 19.83
N VAL A 41 -1.62 -0.20 19.16
CA VAL A 41 -0.22 -0.08 19.60
C VAL A 41 -0.13 0.72 20.91
N VAL A 42 -0.82 1.86 21.01
CA VAL A 42 -0.82 2.69 22.22
C VAL A 42 -1.50 1.98 23.40
N ASN A 43 -2.62 1.29 23.18
CA ASN A 43 -3.27 0.49 24.22
C ASN A 43 -2.44 -0.74 24.65
N SER A 44 -1.54 -1.21 23.78
CA SER A 44 -0.66 -2.34 24.09
C SER A 44 0.52 -1.99 25.00
N GLN A 45 0.53 -0.83 25.70
CA GLN A 45 1.55 -0.41 26.67
C GLN A 45 1.66 -1.34 27.92
N HIS A 46 1.93 -2.63 27.70
CA HIS A 46 2.97 -3.42 28.35
C HIS A 46 2.96 -4.85 27.77
N PRO A 47 3.51 -5.09 26.55
CA PRO A 47 3.57 -6.42 25.95
C PRO A 47 4.46 -7.39 26.74
N LEU A 48 5.27 -6.84 27.65
CA LEU A 48 6.26 -7.56 28.46
C LEU A 48 5.85 -7.71 29.94
N LYS A 49 4.74 -7.09 30.39
CA LYS A 49 4.21 -7.32 31.76
C LYS A 49 2.94 -8.18 31.79
N GLY A 50 2.12 -8.14 30.73
CA GLY A 50 1.07 -9.13 30.52
C GLY A 50 1.68 -10.32 29.78
N GLY A 51 1.63 -11.53 30.35
CA GLY A 51 2.33 -12.71 29.80
C GLY A 51 2.01 -13.08 28.34
N LEU A 52 2.60 -14.17 27.85
CA LEU A 52 2.52 -14.66 26.46
C LEU A 52 1.12 -14.60 25.82
N LEU A 53 0.06 -14.89 26.58
CA LEU A 53 -1.33 -14.84 26.10
C LEU A 53 -1.77 -13.45 25.63
N ASN A 54 -1.43 -12.38 26.37
CA ASN A 54 -1.82 -11.01 26.02
C ASN A 54 -1.04 -10.49 24.80
N ALA A 55 0.20 -10.94 24.65
CA ALA A 55 1.00 -10.64 23.47
C ALA A 55 0.41 -11.30 22.21
N VAL A 56 0.02 -12.57 22.30
CA VAL A 56 -0.62 -13.29 21.18
C VAL A 56 -1.96 -12.66 20.78
N GLU A 57 -2.80 -12.28 21.75
CA GLU A 57 -4.07 -11.58 21.48
C GLU A 57 -3.84 -10.26 20.73
N THR A 58 -2.85 -9.48 21.16
CA THR A 58 -2.49 -8.21 20.52
C THR A 58 -1.98 -8.42 19.09
N VAL A 59 -1.09 -9.41 18.88
CA VAL A 59 -0.56 -9.76 17.56
C VAL A 59 -1.66 -10.23 16.62
N LEU A 60 -2.60 -11.05 17.10
CA LEU A 60 -3.73 -11.54 16.31
C LEU A 60 -4.69 -10.40 15.93
N ARG A 61 -4.93 -9.44 16.83
CA ARG A 61 -5.72 -8.24 16.51
C ARG A 61 -5.02 -7.35 15.50
N LEU A 62 -3.69 -7.26 15.56
CA LEU A 62 -2.88 -6.46 14.62
C LEU A 62 -2.68 -7.15 13.26
N SER A 63 -2.74 -8.48 13.20
CA SER A 63 -2.43 -9.24 11.98
C SER A 63 -3.41 -8.96 10.84
N LEU A 64 -4.70 -8.78 11.16
CA LEU A 64 -5.73 -8.46 10.18
C LEU A 64 -5.46 -7.12 9.48
N PRO A 65 -5.44 -5.96 10.16
CA PRO A 65 -5.16 -4.68 9.51
C PRO A 65 -3.78 -4.66 8.85
N ASN A 66 -2.79 -5.37 9.41
CA ASN A 66 -1.47 -5.49 8.82
C ASN A 66 -1.50 -6.20 7.45
N VAL A 67 -2.16 -7.37 7.34
CA VAL A 67 -2.27 -8.09 6.06
C VAL A 67 -3.04 -7.25 5.04
N TYR A 68 -4.13 -6.59 5.45
CA TYR A 68 -4.88 -5.68 4.57
C TYR A 68 -4.03 -4.51 4.04
N LEU A 69 -3.24 -3.86 4.90
CA LEU A 69 -2.33 -2.81 4.48
C LEU A 69 -1.27 -3.32 3.52
N TRP A 70 -0.74 -4.52 3.77
CA TRP A 70 0.26 -5.15 2.91
C TRP A 70 -0.30 -5.44 1.51
N LEU A 71 -1.50 -6.03 1.43
CA LEU A 71 -2.17 -6.29 0.16
C LEU A 71 -2.48 -4.99 -0.60
N CYS A 72 -2.95 -3.97 0.11
CA CYS A 72 -3.21 -2.67 -0.48
C CYS A 72 -1.92 -2.00 -0.97
N MET A 73 -0.83 -2.08 -0.20
CA MET A 73 0.48 -1.53 -0.56
C MET A 73 1.05 -2.23 -1.79
N PHE A 74 0.91 -3.55 -1.86
CA PHE A 74 1.30 -4.33 -3.03
C PHE A 74 0.56 -3.86 -4.28
N TYR A 75 -0.77 -3.70 -4.22
CA TYR A 75 -1.56 -3.19 -5.34
C TYR A 75 -1.16 -1.75 -5.71
N CYS A 76 -1.03 -0.85 -4.73
CA CYS A 76 -0.67 0.55 -4.99
C CYS A 76 0.71 0.68 -5.63
N PHE A 77 1.69 -0.11 -5.17
CA PHE A 77 3.03 -0.06 -5.70
C PHE A 77 3.14 -0.78 -7.04
N PHE A 78 2.82 -2.07 -7.10
CA PHE A 78 3.02 -2.86 -8.31
C PHE A 78 2.03 -2.52 -9.42
N HIS A 79 0.77 -2.25 -9.08
CA HIS A 79 -0.24 -1.99 -10.09
C HIS A 79 -0.40 -0.51 -10.42
N LEU A 80 -0.37 0.41 -9.45
CA LEU A 80 -0.58 1.83 -9.77
C LEU A 80 0.75 2.53 -10.07
N TRP A 81 1.71 2.46 -9.15
CA TRP A 81 2.97 3.20 -9.27
C TRP A 81 3.80 2.74 -10.47
N LEU A 82 3.99 1.42 -10.67
CA LEU A 82 4.74 0.93 -11.83
C LEU A 82 4.05 1.23 -13.16
N ASN A 83 2.72 1.22 -13.22
CA ASN A 83 1.98 1.60 -14.42
C ASN A 83 2.09 3.10 -14.75
N ILE A 84 2.08 3.95 -13.72
CA ILE A 84 2.36 5.38 -13.85
C ILE A 84 3.78 5.57 -14.38
N LEU A 85 4.76 4.88 -13.79
CA LEU A 85 6.16 4.95 -14.20
C LEU A 85 6.37 4.42 -15.63
N ALA A 86 5.73 3.31 -15.99
CA ALA A 86 5.77 2.74 -17.32
C ALA A 86 5.19 3.71 -18.36
N GLU A 87 4.05 4.35 -18.08
CA GLU A 87 3.47 5.33 -18.99
C GLU A 87 4.34 6.59 -19.13
N ILE A 88 5.01 7.05 -18.05
CA ILE A 88 5.97 8.17 -18.10
C ILE A 88 7.20 7.81 -18.93
N LEU A 89 7.75 6.60 -18.73
CA LEU A 89 8.92 6.09 -19.46
C LEU A 89 8.60 5.60 -20.87
N ARG A 90 7.33 5.64 -21.27
CA ARG A 90 6.80 5.06 -22.50
C ARG A 90 7.14 3.58 -22.67
N PHE A 91 7.17 2.87 -21.55
CA PHE A 91 7.38 1.43 -21.50
C PHE A 91 6.03 0.74 -21.79
N GLY A 92 5.99 -0.06 -22.85
CA GLY A 92 4.76 -0.71 -23.32
C GLY A 92 4.44 -2.03 -22.63
N ASP A 93 5.43 -2.63 -21.97
CA ASP A 93 5.29 -3.87 -21.20
C ASP A 93 4.80 -3.50 -19.79
N ARG A 94 3.48 -3.56 -19.60
CA ARG A 94 2.76 -3.09 -18.40
C ARG A 94 2.35 -4.24 -17.49
#